data_AF-A0AAV2T0D9-F1
#
_entry.id   AF-A0AAV2T0D9-F1
#
_cell.length_a   1.000
_cell.length_b   1.000
_cell.length_c   1.000
_cell.angle_alpha   90.00
_cell.angle_beta   90.00
_cell.angle_gamma   90.00
#
_symmetry.space_group_name_H-M   'P 1'
#
loop_
_entity.id
_entity.type
_entity.pdbx_description
1 polymer ?
#
loop_
_entity_poly.entity_id
_entity_poly.type
_entity_poly.pdbx_seq_one_letter_code
_entity_poly.pdbx_strand_id
1 'polypeptide(L)'
;MSSRSSELVRQFEANFERKQRNLAKRKSKLDTYREKLAKGEVLNEEQRKAVDGYDGVIQSIAVLQEFITQTKELVEDVEKAAKEDEGQIESAHEEYTVSFLHIHGCLMRLLGALDCPPVRVAVVRCSSENHLRLLDIVKGLVTAPLLDNWPGTSTNSLVNAPSFLQNHPDLESVARNTFDFVTGRPVPIASPEDQPGSHKKYYNFKDARSLCFRLLATPVVQRAMGMPSRPASVASSSKEEINENVDESYKQAHVESESVHVRDDTPIAIPAGDTNNYETDLNVPIQHDVLEQPVQDAAMSVAVDQMIKPLGGTFNFLQFSNVLDEGYVRIKERFGMLKRINPASPGRSPFVSCLSFESFMSS
;
A
#
# COMPACT_ATOMS: atom_id res chain seq x y z
N MET A 1 -2.51 -4.77 11.14
CA MET A 1 -3.97 -5.01 11.10
C MET A 1 -4.34 -6.40 10.58
N SER A 2 -3.49 -7.04 9.75
CA SER A 2 -3.81 -8.32 9.11
C SER A 2 -4.03 -9.51 10.06
N SER A 3 -3.26 -9.61 11.15
CA SER A 3 -3.45 -10.65 12.18
C SER A 3 -4.81 -10.60 12.89
N ARG A 4 -5.47 -9.44 12.94
CA ARG A 4 -6.81 -9.31 13.53
C ARG A 4 -7.89 -9.83 12.59
N SER A 5 -7.69 -9.68 11.28
CA SER A 5 -8.63 -10.16 10.27
C SER A 5 -8.62 -11.69 10.20
N SER A 6 -7.45 -12.33 10.19
CA SER A 6 -7.37 -13.81 10.19
C SER A 6 -7.98 -14.41 11.46
N GLU A 7 -7.78 -13.79 12.62
CA GLU A 7 -8.37 -14.25 13.89
C GLU A 7 -9.91 -14.23 13.88
N LEU A 8 -10.52 -13.21 13.29
CA LEU A 8 -11.98 -13.13 13.14
C LEU A 8 -12.53 -14.24 12.25
N VAL A 9 -11.83 -14.57 11.15
CA VAL A 9 -12.23 -15.65 10.25
C VAL A 9 -12.07 -17.01 10.95
N ARG A 10 -11.00 -17.23 11.72
CA ARG A 10 -10.82 -18.43 12.55
C ARG A 10 -11.91 -18.59 13.61
N GLN A 11 -12.35 -17.48 14.22
CA GLN A 11 -13.47 -17.50 15.15
C GLN A 11 -14.77 -17.92 14.45
N PHE A 12 -15.00 -17.46 13.22
CA PHE A 12 -16.16 -17.83 12.42
C PHE A 12 -16.15 -19.31 12.03
N GLU A 13 -14.99 -19.82 11.59
CA GLU A 13 -14.74 -21.24 11.32
C GLU A 13 -15.10 -22.10 12.55
N ALA A 14 -14.58 -21.76 13.73
CA ALA A 14 -14.82 -22.51 14.96
C ALA A 14 -16.31 -22.55 15.36
N ASN A 15 -17.07 -21.49 15.09
CA ASN A 15 -18.51 -21.44 15.32
C ASN A 15 -19.26 -22.41 14.40
N PHE A 16 -18.87 -22.50 13.14
CA PHE A 16 -19.47 -23.45 12.21
C PHE A 16 -19.14 -24.90 12.55
N GLU A 17 -17.90 -25.20 12.92
CA GLU A 17 -17.54 -26.54 13.37
C GLU A 17 -18.36 -26.95 14.61
N ARG A 18 -18.61 -26.03 15.55
CA ARG A 18 -19.47 -26.28 16.70
C ARG A 18 -20.91 -26.58 16.29
N LYS A 19 -21.46 -25.80 15.35
CA LYS A 19 -22.82 -26.00 14.84
C LYS A 19 -22.93 -27.34 14.09
N GLN A 20 -21.90 -27.75 13.38
CA GLN A 20 -21.85 -29.02 12.66
C GLN A 20 -21.85 -30.20 13.63
N ARG A 21 -21.04 -30.14 14.69
CA ARG A 21 -21.05 -31.16 15.76
C ARG A 21 -22.42 -31.28 16.41
N ASN A 22 -23.13 -30.16 16.63
CA ASN A 22 -24.48 -30.18 17.18
C ASN A 22 -25.50 -30.83 16.24
N LEU A 23 -25.42 -30.53 14.94
CA LEU A 23 -26.28 -31.17 13.94
C LEU A 23 -25.98 -32.67 13.79
N ALA A 24 -24.70 -33.08 13.83
CA ALA A 24 -24.31 -34.49 13.80
C ALA A 24 -24.87 -35.27 15.01
N LYS A 25 -24.86 -34.67 16.21
CA LYS A 25 -25.52 -35.24 17.40
C LYS A 25 -27.02 -35.36 17.20
N ARG A 26 -27.68 -34.34 16.63
CA ARG A 26 -29.12 -34.39 16.31
C ARG A 26 -29.43 -35.50 15.31
N LYS A 27 -28.63 -35.62 14.24
CA LYS A 27 -28.75 -36.69 13.24
C LYS A 27 -28.68 -38.07 13.91
N SER A 28 -27.66 -38.32 14.73
CA SER A 28 -27.50 -39.61 15.43
C SER A 28 -28.72 -39.97 16.30
N LYS A 29 -29.32 -38.99 16.98
CA LYS A 29 -30.56 -39.21 17.74
C LYS A 29 -31.76 -39.53 16.84
N LEU A 30 -31.89 -38.84 15.70
CA LEU A 30 -32.95 -39.12 14.72
C LEU A 30 -32.75 -40.47 14.02
N ASP A 31 -31.51 -40.90 13.78
CA ASP A 31 -31.18 -42.23 13.27
C ASP A 31 -31.77 -43.31 14.20
N THR A 32 -31.61 -43.15 15.52
CA THR A 32 -32.21 -44.06 16.51
C THR A 32 -33.75 -44.09 16.43
N TYR A 33 -34.41 -42.95 16.20
CA TYR A 33 -35.87 -42.92 16.03
C TYR A 33 -36.31 -43.58 14.71
N ARG A 34 -35.60 -43.35 13.60
CA ARG A 34 -35.87 -44.02 12.32
C ARG A 34 -35.71 -45.54 12.44
N GLU A 35 -34.70 -46.01 13.16
CA GLU A 35 -34.51 -47.44 13.43
C GLU A 35 -35.66 -48.04 14.24
N LYS A 36 -36.12 -47.35 15.29
CA LYS A 36 -37.28 -47.79 16.09
C LYS A 36 -38.56 -47.86 15.27
N LEU A 37 -38.80 -46.84 14.45
CA LEU A 37 -39.93 -46.81 13.54
C LEU A 37 -39.87 -47.96 12.52
N ALA A 38 -38.68 -48.24 11.98
CA ALA A 38 -38.45 -49.35 11.05
C ALA A 38 -38.66 -50.73 11.70
N LYS A 39 -38.42 -50.86 13.01
CA LYS A 39 -38.72 -52.06 13.81
C LYS A 39 -40.20 -52.20 14.15
N GLY A 40 -41.04 -51.22 13.80
CA GLY A 40 -42.47 -51.22 14.11
C GLY A 40 -42.81 -50.73 15.52
N GLU A 41 -41.86 -50.12 16.24
CA GLU A 41 -42.13 -49.49 17.53
C GLU A 41 -42.97 -48.21 17.35
N VAL A 42 -43.92 -47.96 18.26
CA VAL A 42 -44.76 -46.76 18.22
C VAL A 42 -43.96 -45.58 18.77
N LEU A 43 -43.59 -44.65 17.89
CA LEU A 43 -43.05 -43.35 18.26
C LEU A 43 -44.17 -42.41 18.72
N ASN A 44 -43.86 -41.54 19.69
CA ASN A 44 -44.77 -40.46 20.05
C ASN A 44 -44.85 -39.40 18.93
N GLU A 45 -45.85 -38.51 19.00
CA GLU A 45 -46.12 -37.53 17.93
C GLU A 45 -44.93 -36.59 17.69
N GLU A 46 -44.27 -36.12 18.74
CA GLU A 46 -43.09 -35.27 18.66
C GLU A 46 -41.90 -35.96 17.97
N GLN A 47 -41.67 -37.24 18.26
CA GLN A 47 -40.60 -38.04 17.64
C GLN A 47 -40.88 -38.28 16.17
N ARG A 48 -42.14 -38.56 15.80
CA ARG A 48 -42.56 -38.74 14.41
C ARG A 48 -42.33 -37.46 13.60
N LYS A 49 -42.82 -36.33 14.12
CA LYS A 49 -42.59 -35.00 13.53
C LYS A 49 -41.10 -34.65 13.44
N ALA A 50 -40.29 -35.04 14.43
CA ALA A 50 -38.84 -34.83 14.39
C ALA A 50 -38.14 -35.69 13.32
N VAL A 51 -38.62 -36.91 13.08
CA VAL A 51 -38.14 -37.79 12.01
C VAL A 51 -38.48 -37.22 10.64
N ASP A 52 -39.65 -36.60 10.47
CA ASP A 52 -40.03 -35.94 9.20
C ASP A 52 -39.06 -34.79 8.83
N GLY A 53 -38.45 -34.14 9.82
CA GLY A 53 -37.41 -33.12 9.64
C GLY A 53 -35.99 -33.65 9.41
N TYR A 54 -35.80 -34.97 9.28
CA TYR A 54 -34.47 -35.60 9.17
C TYR A 54 -33.67 -35.11 7.96
N ASP A 55 -34.28 -35.09 6.78
CA ASP A 55 -33.59 -34.74 5.54
C ASP A 55 -33.08 -33.29 5.56
N GLY A 56 -33.82 -32.38 6.22
CA GLY A 56 -33.37 -31.01 6.46
C GLY A 56 -32.13 -30.93 7.36
N VAL A 57 -31.98 -31.83 8.33
CA VAL A 57 -30.76 -31.93 9.16
C VAL A 57 -29.58 -32.43 8.32
N ILE A 58 -29.78 -33.42 7.45
CA ILE A 58 -28.74 -33.92 6.55
C ILE A 58 -28.27 -32.82 5.59
N GLN A 59 -29.21 -32.13 4.95
CA GLN A 59 -28.90 -31.02 4.05
C GLN A 59 -28.12 -29.91 4.79
N SER A 60 -28.54 -29.56 6.00
CA SER A 60 -27.84 -28.56 6.82
C SER A 60 -26.41 -28.98 7.16
N ILE A 61 -26.16 -30.27 7.43
CA ILE A 61 -24.80 -30.78 7.69
C ILE A 61 -23.93 -30.68 6.42
N ALA A 62 -24.47 -31.02 5.26
CA ALA A 62 -23.76 -30.97 3.98
C ALA A 62 -23.36 -29.54 3.62
N VAL A 63 -24.32 -28.60 3.69
CA VAL A 63 -24.07 -27.17 3.45
C VAL A 63 -23.03 -26.63 4.43
N LEU A 64 -23.13 -27.00 5.70
CA LEU A 64 -22.19 -26.52 6.72
C LEU A 64 -20.77 -27.09 6.53
N GLN A 65 -20.64 -28.34 6.06
CA GLN A 65 -19.35 -28.92 5.70
C GLN A 65 -18.70 -28.12 4.56
N GLU A 66 -19.46 -27.76 3.53
CA GLU A 66 -18.98 -26.93 2.42
C GLU A 66 -18.53 -25.54 2.91
N PHE A 67 -19.33 -24.89 3.75
CA PHE A 67 -18.96 -23.60 4.36
C PHE A 67 -17.67 -23.69 5.19
N ILE A 68 -17.49 -24.77 5.97
CA ILE A 68 -16.26 -24.96 6.76
C ILE A 68 -15.06 -25.10 5.83
N THR A 69 -15.17 -25.87 4.74
CA THR A 69 -14.10 -26.01 3.74
C THR A 69 -13.76 -24.66 3.11
N GLN A 70 -14.74 -23.92 2.60
CA GLN A 70 -14.52 -22.60 2.00
C GLN A 70 -13.95 -21.59 3.00
N THR A 71 -14.36 -21.67 4.27
CA THR A 71 -13.82 -20.78 5.31
C THR A 71 -12.36 -21.11 5.60
N LYS A 72 -11.95 -22.38 5.59
CA LYS A 72 -10.55 -22.78 5.76
C LYS A 72 -9.66 -22.25 4.64
N GLU A 73 -10.10 -22.40 3.39
CA GLU A 73 -9.42 -21.81 2.23
C GLU A 73 -9.30 -20.29 2.37
N LEU A 74 -10.37 -19.61 2.80
CA LEU A 74 -10.35 -18.17 3.05
C LEU A 74 -9.35 -17.77 4.15
N VAL A 75 -9.24 -18.54 5.23
CA VAL A 75 -8.23 -18.28 6.29
C VAL A 75 -6.82 -18.34 5.70
N GLU A 76 -6.53 -19.37 4.90
CA GLU A 76 -5.23 -19.53 4.25
C GLU A 76 -4.92 -18.37 3.30
N ASP A 77 -5.89 -17.95 2.49
CA ASP A 77 -5.76 -16.82 1.56
C ASP A 77 -5.53 -15.50 2.30
N VAL A 78 -6.28 -15.24 3.38
CA VAL A 78 -6.10 -14.04 4.21
C VAL A 78 -4.70 -14.02 4.84
N GLU A 79 -4.23 -15.15 5.36
CA GLU A 79 -2.89 -15.24 5.96
C GLU A 79 -1.77 -15.14 4.93
N LYS A 80 -1.97 -15.66 3.73
CA LYS A 80 -1.02 -15.49 2.62
C LYS A 80 -0.96 -14.04 2.17
N ALA A 81 -2.10 -13.40 1.92
CA ALA A 81 -2.17 -11.99 1.56
C ALA A 81 -1.57 -11.09 2.66
N ALA A 82 -1.76 -11.44 3.93
CA ALA A 82 -1.14 -10.75 5.06
C ALA A 82 0.38 -10.74 4.98
N LYS A 83 0.98 -11.91 4.71
CA LYS A 83 2.44 -12.07 4.61
C LYS A 83 3.00 -11.36 3.38
N GLU A 84 2.29 -11.42 2.27
CA GLU A 84 2.67 -10.71 1.04
C GLU A 84 2.64 -9.18 1.23
N ASP A 85 1.62 -8.65 1.89
CA ASP A 85 1.51 -7.22 2.23
C ASP A 85 2.64 -6.78 3.18
N GLU A 86 2.92 -7.57 4.23
CA GLU A 86 4.03 -7.31 5.15
C GLU A 86 5.39 -7.31 4.43
N GLY A 87 5.64 -8.31 3.58
CA GLY A 87 6.87 -8.37 2.78
C GLY A 87 6.99 -7.22 1.78
N GLN A 88 5.87 -6.76 1.21
CA GLN A 88 5.87 -5.59 0.32
C GLN A 88 6.16 -4.29 1.08
N ILE A 89 5.66 -4.14 2.31
CA ILE A 89 5.97 -3.00 3.17
C ILE A 89 7.46 -2.99 3.55
N GLU A 90 8.01 -4.14 3.92
CA GLU A 90 9.45 -4.28 4.24
C GLU A 90 10.33 -3.92 3.04
N SER A 91 10.05 -4.52 1.87
CA SER A 91 10.78 -4.23 0.64
C SER A 91 10.70 -2.74 0.25
N ALA A 92 9.51 -2.12 0.35
CA ALA A 92 9.36 -0.69 0.07
C ALA A 92 10.13 0.18 1.08
N HIS A 93 10.23 -0.24 2.34
CA HIS A 93 11.02 0.44 3.36
C HIS A 93 12.54 0.36 3.08
N GLU A 94 13.02 -0.80 2.62
CA GLU A 94 14.42 -0.96 2.19
C GLU A 94 14.75 -0.08 0.98
N GLU A 95 13.92 -0.11 -0.07
CA GLU A 95 14.09 0.74 -1.25
C GLU A 95 14.12 2.23 -0.89
N TYR A 96 13.20 2.64 -0.02
CA TYR A 96 13.17 4.00 0.51
C TYR A 96 14.47 4.35 1.26
N THR A 97 14.95 3.45 2.12
CA THR A 97 16.18 3.65 2.91
C THR A 97 17.40 3.79 2.01
N VAL A 98 17.54 2.93 1.00
CA VAL A 98 18.65 3.01 0.03
C VAL A 98 18.59 4.33 -0.75
N SER A 99 17.40 4.73 -1.21
CA SER A 99 17.21 6.02 -1.91
C SER A 99 17.57 7.21 -1.01
N PHE A 100 17.10 7.19 0.24
CA PHE A 100 17.40 8.22 1.25
C PHE A 100 18.91 8.33 1.49
N LEU A 101 19.59 7.20 1.75
CA LEU A 101 21.03 7.17 2.00
C LEU A 101 21.85 7.63 0.79
N HIS A 102 21.43 7.28 -0.42
CA HIS A 102 22.07 7.76 -1.64
C HIS A 102 21.98 9.28 -1.76
N ILE A 103 20.78 9.84 -1.59
CA ILE A 103 20.58 11.29 -1.62
C ILE A 103 21.38 11.97 -0.51
N HIS A 104 21.31 11.45 0.72
CA HIS A 104 22.07 11.93 1.86
C HIS A 104 23.57 11.98 1.56
N GLY A 105 24.16 10.89 1.07
CA GLY A 105 25.56 10.82 0.72
C GLY A 105 25.97 11.85 -0.36
N CYS A 106 25.14 12.05 -1.39
CA CYS A 106 25.38 13.07 -2.41
C CYS A 106 25.37 14.49 -1.83
N LEU A 107 24.36 14.82 -1.02
CA LEU A 107 24.23 16.14 -0.41
C LEU A 107 25.36 16.42 0.58
N MET A 108 25.66 15.46 1.46
CA MET A 108 26.73 15.61 2.46
C MET A 108 28.11 15.71 1.84
N ARG A 109 28.35 15.05 0.70
CA ARG A 109 29.60 15.23 -0.06
C ARG A 109 29.78 16.68 -0.51
N LEU A 110 28.73 17.32 -1.05
CA LEU A 110 28.82 18.73 -1.45
C LEU A 110 29.06 19.63 -0.24
N LEU A 111 28.31 19.44 0.86
CA LEU A 111 28.45 20.26 2.06
C LEU A 111 29.83 20.10 2.71
N GLY A 112 30.36 18.87 2.77
CA GLY A 112 31.73 18.59 3.22
C GLY A 112 32.77 19.31 2.35
N ALA A 113 32.59 19.28 1.03
CA ALA A 113 33.52 19.94 0.09
C ALA A 113 33.53 21.47 0.18
N LEU A 114 32.58 22.11 0.90
CA LEU A 114 32.60 23.56 1.13
C LEU A 114 33.76 24.01 2.02
N ASP A 115 34.47 23.10 2.69
CA ASP A 115 35.71 23.42 3.41
C ASP A 115 36.88 23.67 2.43
N CYS A 116 36.74 23.26 1.16
CA CYS A 116 37.75 23.47 0.13
C CYS A 116 37.55 24.83 -0.55
N PRO A 117 38.52 25.77 -0.47
CA PRO A 117 38.39 27.09 -1.10
C PRO A 117 38.06 27.08 -2.61
N PRO A 118 38.62 26.17 -3.44
CA PRO A 118 38.24 26.08 -4.86
C PRO A 118 36.75 25.79 -5.08
N VAL A 119 36.15 24.96 -4.23
CA VAL A 119 34.72 24.62 -4.30
C VAL A 119 33.86 25.83 -3.94
N ARG A 120 34.24 26.58 -2.90
CA ARG A 120 33.53 27.82 -2.52
C ARG A 120 33.52 28.84 -3.66
N VAL A 121 34.68 29.09 -4.27
CA VAL A 121 34.80 29.99 -5.44
C VAL A 121 33.93 29.51 -6.61
N ALA A 122 33.91 28.21 -6.88
CA ALA A 122 33.08 27.62 -7.91
C ALA A 122 31.57 27.82 -7.63
N VAL A 123 31.13 27.62 -6.38
CA VAL A 123 29.72 27.81 -5.98
C VAL A 123 29.29 29.27 -6.14
N VAL A 124 30.10 30.23 -5.67
CA VAL A 124 29.79 31.66 -5.80
C VAL A 124 29.69 32.05 -7.28
N ARG A 125 30.63 31.58 -8.11
CA ARG A 125 30.64 31.84 -9.55
C ARG A 125 29.41 31.28 -10.28
N CYS A 126 28.95 30.10 -9.90
CA CYS A 126 27.84 29.42 -10.57
C CYS A 126 26.47 29.77 -9.96
N SER A 127 26.43 30.47 -8.84
CA SER A 127 25.20 30.74 -8.12
C SER A 127 25.17 32.14 -7.52
N SER A 128 25.58 32.32 -6.26
CA SER A 128 25.71 33.62 -5.59
C SER A 128 26.38 33.45 -4.23
N GLU A 129 26.85 34.55 -3.65
CA GLU A 129 27.36 34.60 -2.27
C GLU A 129 26.26 34.24 -1.24
N ASN A 130 25.02 34.68 -1.47
CA ASN A 130 23.88 34.37 -0.60
C ASN A 130 23.58 32.86 -0.58
N HIS A 131 23.72 32.19 -1.71
CA HIS A 131 23.58 30.74 -1.79
C HIS A 131 24.71 30.02 -1.06
N LEU A 132 25.95 30.52 -1.11
CA LEU A 132 27.05 29.95 -0.32
C LEU A 132 26.76 30.06 1.20
N ARG A 133 26.32 31.24 1.66
CA ARG A 133 25.92 31.45 3.07
C ARG A 133 24.78 30.53 3.50
N LEU A 134 23.77 30.36 2.65
CA LEU A 134 22.68 29.41 2.91
C LEU A 134 23.22 27.99 3.10
N LEU A 135 24.15 27.55 2.25
CA LEU A 135 24.74 26.22 2.36
C LEU A 135 25.62 26.06 3.61
N ASP A 136 26.32 27.10 4.05
CA ASP A 136 27.05 27.09 5.32
C ASP A 136 26.10 26.95 6.51
N ILE A 137 24.96 27.65 6.50
CA ILE A 137 23.91 27.49 7.53
C ILE A 137 23.38 26.06 7.53
N VAL A 138 23.01 25.53 6.35
CA VAL A 138 22.51 24.15 6.24
C VAL A 138 23.54 23.15 6.73
N LYS A 139 24.82 23.31 6.36
CA LYS A 139 25.92 22.48 6.84
C LYS A 139 25.98 22.48 8.36
N GLY A 140 25.88 23.63 9.02
CA GLY A 140 25.83 23.72 10.48
C GLY A 140 24.63 22.98 11.08
N LEU A 141 23.46 23.05 10.46
CA LEU A 141 22.23 22.42 10.95
C LEU A 141 22.20 20.90 10.81
N VAL A 142 22.93 20.34 9.85
CA VAL A 142 22.95 18.89 9.55
C VAL A 142 24.24 18.20 10.00
N THR A 143 25.22 18.95 10.52
CA THR A 143 26.45 18.37 11.06
C THR A 143 26.23 18.05 12.53
N ALA A 144 26.35 16.76 12.88
CA ALA A 144 26.27 16.34 14.27
C ALA A 144 27.43 16.92 15.09
N PRO A 145 27.18 17.34 16.34
CA PRO A 145 28.26 17.72 17.25
C PRO A 145 29.20 16.53 17.50
N LEU A 146 30.45 16.84 17.85
CA LEU A 146 31.40 15.81 18.27
C LEU A 146 30.93 15.21 19.59
N LEU A 147 30.73 13.89 19.62
CA LEU A 147 30.29 13.16 20.80
C LEU A 147 31.44 12.33 21.35
N ASP A 148 31.83 12.57 22.60
CA ASP A 148 32.95 11.89 23.24
C ASP A 148 32.63 10.45 23.70
N ASN A 149 31.35 10.06 23.66
CA ASN A 149 30.83 8.82 24.27
C ASN A 149 29.84 8.06 23.37
N TRP A 150 29.98 8.15 22.04
CA TRP A 150 29.12 7.41 21.11
C TRP A 150 29.12 5.91 21.43
N PRO A 151 27.96 5.26 21.60
CA PRO A 151 27.89 3.82 21.79
C PRO A 151 28.53 3.17 20.57
N GLY A 152 29.54 2.32 20.78
CA GLY A 152 30.27 1.68 19.69
C GLY A 152 29.35 1.00 18.67
N THR A 153 29.87 0.66 17.50
CA THR A 153 29.06 0.06 16.42
C THR A 153 28.71 -1.42 16.62
N SER A 154 29.06 -1.99 17.78
CA SER A 154 28.74 -3.40 18.09
C SER A 154 27.24 -3.57 18.33
N THR A 155 26.70 -4.76 18.02
CA THR A 155 25.29 -5.09 18.26
C THR A 155 24.89 -4.89 19.72
N ASN A 156 25.75 -5.27 20.67
CA ASN A 156 25.51 -5.08 22.11
C ASN A 156 25.52 -3.60 22.53
N SER A 157 26.33 -2.77 21.86
CA SER A 157 26.38 -1.33 22.11
C SER A 157 25.14 -0.60 21.58
N LEU A 158 24.58 -1.06 20.45
CA LEU A 158 23.40 -0.46 19.83
C LEU A 158 22.10 -0.71 20.62
N VAL A 159 22.04 -1.73 21.48
CA VAL A 159 20.90 -1.96 22.39
C VAL A 159 20.64 -0.74 23.28
N ASN A 160 21.70 -0.01 23.67
CA ASN A 160 21.61 1.20 24.49
C ASN A 160 21.47 2.48 23.67
N ALA A 161 21.50 2.42 22.34
CA ALA A 161 21.42 3.59 21.48
C ALA A 161 20.13 4.42 21.69
N PRO A 162 18.94 3.84 21.90
CA PRO A 162 17.73 4.63 22.16
C PRO A 162 17.86 5.49 23.42
N SER A 163 18.36 4.91 24.52
CA SER A 163 18.59 5.63 25.77
C SER A 163 19.67 6.69 25.64
N PHE A 164 20.72 6.42 24.85
CA PHE A 164 21.75 7.40 24.52
C PHE A 164 21.14 8.60 23.78
N LEU A 165 20.40 8.35 22.69
CA LEU A 165 19.79 9.42 21.88
C LEU A 165 18.79 10.27 22.68
N GLN A 166 18.05 9.68 23.62
CA GLN A 166 17.14 10.42 24.50
C GLN A 166 17.85 11.46 25.38
N ASN A 167 19.12 11.24 25.72
CA ASN A 167 19.92 12.17 26.51
C ASN A 167 20.58 13.27 25.65
N HIS A 168 20.41 13.22 24.33
CA HIS A 168 21.06 14.11 23.36
C HIS A 168 20.03 14.77 22.43
N PRO A 169 19.24 15.76 22.94
CA PRO A 169 18.21 16.45 22.14
C PRO A 169 18.78 17.28 20.98
N ASP A 170 20.06 17.64 21.05
CA ASP A 170 20.84 18.23 19.97
C ASP A 170 20.92 17.31 18.75
N LEU A 171 21.12 16.00 18.96
CA LEU A 171 21.11 15.01 17.88
C LEU A 171 19.73 14.84 17.27
N GLU A 172 18.66 14.94 18.06
CA GLU A 172 17.30 14.90 17.53
C GLU A 172 17.05 16.06 16.55
N SER A 173 17.49 17.27 16.91
CA SER A 173 17.39 18.44 16.03
C SER A 173 18.18 18.25 14.73
N VAL A 174 19.42 17.78 14.83
CA VAL A 174 20.27 17.49 13.65
C VAL A 174 19.66 16.40 12.78
N ALA A 175 19.11 15.34 13.37
CA ALA A 175 18.44 14.26 12.66
C ALA A 175 17.19 14.76 11.93
N ARG A 176 16.39 15.62 12.58
CA ARG A 176 15.22 16.25 11.98
C ARG A 176 15.59 17.17 10.81
N ASN A 177 16.58 18.04 10.98
CA ASN A 177 17.07 18.92 9.92
C ASN A 177 17.64 18.12 8.74
N THR A 178 18.43 17.07 9.03
CA THR A 178 18.96 16.15 8.02
C THR A 178 17.82 15.49 7.26
N PHE A 179 16.80 14.99 7.96
CA PHE A 179 15.64 14.38 7.34
C PHE A 179 14.86 15.37 6.46
N ASP A 180 14.56 16.58 6.94
CA ASP A 180 13.86 17.61 6.18
C ASP A 180 14.66 18.05 4.94
N PHE A 181 15.98 18.16 5.08
CA PHE A 181 16.90 18.48 4.00
C PHE A 181 16.96 17.39 2.93
N VAL A 182 17.20 16.13 3.32
CA VAL A 182 17.32 14.98 2.40
C VAL A 182 15.98 14.71 1.71
N THR A 183 14.86 14.80 2.44
CA THR A 183 13.53 14.61 1.86
C THR A 183 13.02 15.83 1.09
N GLY A 184 13.70 16.98 1.21
CA GLY A 184 13.33 18.22 0.54
C GLY A 184 11.97 18.76 1.00
N ARG A 185 11.73 18.71 2.31
CA ARG A 185 10.52 19.29 2.91
C ARG A 185 10.58 20.82 2.84
N PRO A 186 9.46 21.52 2.59
CA PRO A 186 9.42 22.97 2.49
C PRO A 186 9.43 23.64 3.89
N VAL A 187 10.28 23.17 4.80
CA VAL A 187 10.43 23.71 6.15
C VAL A 187 11.41 24.89 6.10
N PRO A 188 11.06 26.07 6.62
CA PRO A 188 11.92 27.25 6.61
C PRO A 188 13.25 26.99 7.34
N ILE A 189 14.33 27.54 6.80
CA ILE A 189 15.65 27.52 7.44
C ILE A 189 15.80 28.85 8.18
N ALA A 190 15.93 28.79 9.50
CA ALA A 190 16.15 29.99 10.31
C ALA A 190 17.52 30.61 9.98
N SER A 191 17.54 31.89 9.62
CA SER A 191 18.79 32.63 9.44
C SER A 191 19.12 33.42 10.71
N PRO A 192 20.38 33.41 11.19
CA PRO A 192 20.80 34.26 12.31
C PRO A 192 20.62 35.76 12.05
N GLU A 193 20.51 36.18 10.79
CA GLU A 193 20.39 37.58 10.36
C GLU A 193 18.93 38.03 10.10
N ASP A 194 17.95 37.24 10.52
CA ASP A 194 16.52 37.56 10.38
C ASP A 194 16.08 38.59 11.42
N GLN A 195 16.46 39.85 11.20
CA GLN A 195 15.82 40.97 11.88
C GLN A 195 14.35 41.10 11.43
N PRO A 196 13.40 41.32 12.35
CA PRO A 196 11.99 41.47 12.01
C PRO A 196 11.78 42.75 11.18
N GLY A 197 11.27 42.61 9.95
CA GLY A 197 10.80 43.74 9.13
C GLY A 197 11.38 43.86 7.71
N SER A 198 12.32 43.00 7.31
CA SER A 198 12.80 42.98 5.92
C SER A 198 12.01 41.96 5.10
N HIS A 199 11.53 42.34 3.91
CA HIS A 199 10.90 41.44 2.92
C HIS A 199 11.91 40.44 2.31
N LYS A 200 12.68 39.75 3.14
CA LYS A 200 13.67 38.75 2.69
C LYS A 200 12.95 37.48 2.25
N LYS A 201 13.39 36.94 1.13
CA LYS A 201 12.97 35.63 0.64
C LYS A 201 13.50 34.57 1.60
N TYR A 202 12.62 33.99 2.41
CA TYR A 202 12.98 32.88 3.28
C TYR A 202 13.33 31.65 2.45
N TYR A 203 14.50 31.08 2.69
CA TYR A 203 14.86 29.79 2.12
C TYR A 203 14.29 28.66 2.98
N ASN A 204 13.98 27.55 2.33
CA ASN A 204 13.56 26.32 2.99
C ASN A 204 14.46 25.15 2.55
N PHE A 205 14.33 24.02 3.23
CA PHE A 205 15.14 22.83 2.93
C PHE A 205 14.93 22.28 1.51
N LYS A 206 13.74 22.43 0.92
CA LYS A 206 13.47 22.07 -0.48
C LYS A 206 14.30 22.91 -1.45
N ASP A 207 14.41 24.21 -1.22
CA ASP A 207 15.19 25.14 -2.04
C ASP A 207 16.69 24.84 -1.92
N ALA A 208 17.18 24.64 -0.70
CA ALA A 208 18.56 24.26 -0.44
C ALA A 208 18.93 22.93 -1.12
N ARG A 209 18.07 21.91 -0.99
CA ARG A 209 18.27 20.60 -1.65
C ARG A 209 18.34 20.75 -3.17
N SER A 210 17.42 21.53 -3.74
CA SER A 210 17.36 21.78 -5.19
C SER A 210 18.60 22.54 -5.70
N LEU A 211 19.11 23.48 -4.90
CA LEU A 211 20.36 24.17 -5.15
C LEU A 211 21.55 23.19 -5.15
N CYS A 212 21.65 22.32 -4.15
CA CYS A 212 22.72 21.31 -4.07
C CYS A 212 22.76 20.42 -5.30
N PHE A 213 21.62 19.90 -5.76
CA PHE A 213 21.59 19.07 -6.98
C PHE A 213 22.01 19.84 -8.23
N ARG A 214 21.59 21.10 -8.36
CA ARG A 214 22.01 21.96 -9.48
C ARG A 214 23.52 22.20 -9.48
N LEU A 215 24.10 22.44 -8.30
CA LEU A 215 25.54 22.62 -8.13
C LEU A 215 26.29 21.30 -8.40
N LEU A 216 25.81 20.17 -7.89
CA LEU A 216 26.37 18.84 -8.17
C LEU A 216 26.31 18.48 -9.65
N ALA A 217 25.34 18.98 -10.40
CA ALA A 217 25.25 18.80 -11.86
C ALA A 217 26.16 19.77 -12.64
N THR A 218 26.77 20.76 -11.99
CA THR A 218 27.56 21.80 -12.65
C THR A 218 29.02 21.34 -12.83
N PRO A 219 29.55 21.21 -14.06
CA PRO A 219 30.90 20.65 -14.30
C PRO A 219 32.03 21.41 -13.60
N VAL A 220 31.87 22.73 -13.47
CA VAL A 220 32.80 23.60 -12.74
C VAL A 220 32.91 23.19 -11.26
N VAL A 221 31.78 22.92 -10.63
CA VAL A 221 31.71 22.53 -9.21
C VAL A 221 32.23 21.10 -9.07
N GLN A 222 31.83 20.18 -9.95
CA GLN A 222 32.34 18.80 -9.97
C GLN A 222 33.87 18.76 -10.06
N ARG A 223 34.46 19.54 -10.99
CA ARG A 223 35.92 19.62 -11.14
C ARG A 223 36.59 20.18 -9.88
N ALA A 224 36.01 21.23 -9.28
CA ALA A 224 36.53 21.80 -8.04
C ALA A 224 36.44 20.81 -6.87
N MET A 225 35.44 19.92 -6.86
CA MET A 225 35.28 18.83 -5.90
C MET A 225 36.17 17.62 -6.19
N GLY A 226 37.00 17.66 -7.24
CA GLY A 226 37.86 16.52 -7.63
C GLY A 226 37.09 15.34 -8.23
N MET A 227 35.82 15.52 -8.62
CA MET A 227 35.04 14.47 -9.27
C MET A 227 35.60 14.23 -10.68
N PRO A 228 35.74 12.96 -11.12
CA PRO A 228 36.23 12.66 -12.45
C PRO A 228 35.28 13.28 -13.49
N SER A 229 35.80 14.19 -14.31
CA SER A 229 35.02 14.74 -15.41
C SER A 229 34.76 13.61 -16.41
N ARG A 230 33.49 13.26 -16.60
CA ARG A 230 33.11 12.30 -17.65
C ARG A 230 33.71 12.80 -18.98
N PRO A 231 34.51 11.99 -19.69
CA PRO A 231 35.06 12.42 -20.97
C PRO A 231 33.91 12.74 -21.92
N ALA A 232 33.97 13.91 -22.55
CA ALA A 232 32.91 14.43 -23.42
C ALA A 232 32.65 13.57 -24.68
N SER A 233 33.42 12.50 -24.91
CA SER A 233 33.48 11.76 -26.16
C SER A 233 32.38 10.72 -26.39
N VAL A 234 31.38 10.56 -25.50
CA VAL A 234 30.29 9.57 -25.68
C VAL A 234 28.92 10.23 -25.91
N ALA A 235 28.85 11.56 -26.07
CA ALA A 235 27.58 12.27 -26.24
C ALA A 235 27.20 12.59 -27.71
N SER A 236 27.96 12.14 -28.70
CA SER A 236 27.64 12.43 -30.10
C SER A 236 28.13 11.33 -31.05
N SER A 237 27.38 10.23 -31.17
CA SER A 237 27.48 9.34 -32.32
C SER A 237 26.18 8.56 -32.49
N SER A 238 25.14 9.24 -32.99
CA SER A 238 23.98 8.58 -33.57
C SER A 238 23.36 9.49 -34.64
N LYS A 239 23.99 9.52 -35.82
CA LYS A 239 23.35 9.85 -37.09
C LYS A 239 24.14 9.26 -38.27
N GLU A 240 23.41 8.47 -39.08
CA GLU A 240 23.65 8.03 -40.47
C GLU A 240 24.82 7.05 -40.71
N GLU A 241 24.73 5.95 -41.47
CA GLU A 241 23.74 5.29 -42.36
C GLU A 241 24.36 3.93 -42.82
N ILE A 242 23.61 3.15 -43.64
CA ILE A 242 24.02 1.97 -44.47
C ILE A 242 24.01 0.60 -43.72
N ASN A 243 23.34 -0.49 -44.15
CA ASN A 243 22.69 -0.91 -45.39
C ASN A 243 21.61 -1.98 -45.13
N GLU A 244 20.65 -2.07 -46.04
CA GLU A 244 19.80 -3.25 -46.27
C GLU A 244 20.67 -4.45 -46.70
N ASN A 245 20.38 -5.65 -46.16
CA ASN A 245 20.27 -6.84 -46.99
C ASN A 245 19.54 -7.99 -46.27
N VAL A 246 18.64 -8.54 -47.05
CA VAL A 246 17.78 -9.72 -46.89
C VAL A 246 18.63 -10.99 -46.68
N ASP A 247 18.24 -11.88 -45.76
CA ASP A 247 18.10 -13.30 -46.13
C ASP A 247 17.24 -14.12 -45.16
N GLU A 248 16.49 -15.04 -45.79
CA GLU A 248 15.52 -15.99 -45.28
C GLU A 248 16.17 -17.23 -44.63
N SER A 249 15.57 -17.73 -43.54
CA SER A 249 15.63 -19.16 -43.09
C SER A 249 15.10 -19.25 -41.66
N TYR A 250 14.08 -20.01 -41.25
CA TYR A 250 13.47 -21.25 -41.76
C TYR A 250 11.97 -21.30 -41.35
N LYS A 251 11.12 -21.82 -42.25
CA LYS A 251 9.82 -22.41 -41.93
C LYS A 251 9.94 -23.93 -41.93
N GLN A 252 9.39 -24.60 -40.91
CA GLN A 252 8.62 -25.87 -40.94
C GLN A 252 8.45 -26.33 -39.48
N ALA A 253 7.29 -26.73 -38.97
CA ALA A 253 6.31 -27.63 -39.55
C ALA A 253 4.94 -27.60 -38.79
N HIS A 254 3.86 -27.87 -39.55
CA HIS A 254 2.60 -28.61 -39.23
C HIS A 254 1.64 -28.09 -38.12
N VAL A 255 0.30 -28.15 -38.20
CA VAL A 255 -0.73 -28.43 -39.25
C VAL A 255 -2.13 -28.14 -38.64
N GLU A 256 -3.06 -27.64 -39.48
CA GLU A 256 -4.56 -27.71 -39.53
C GLU A 256 -5.40 -27.59 -38.23
N SER A 257 -6.49 -26.80 -38.13
CA SER A 257 -7.73 -26.95 -38.94
C SER A 257 -8.71 -25.75 -38.80
N GLU A 258 -9.37 -25.42 -39.93
CA GLU A 258 -10.77 -24.94 -40.19
C GLU A 258 -11.49 -24.04 -39.15
N SER A 259 -11.88 -22.78 -39.41
CA SER A 259 -12.83 -22.16 -40.39
C SER A 259 -14.33 -22.40 -40.14
N VAL A 260 -15.05 -21.37 -39.65
CA VAL A 260 -16.43 -21.04 -40.08
C VAL A 260 -16.64 -19.52 -40.02
N HIS A 261 -17.23 -19.00 -41.09
CA HIS A 261 -17.48 -17.60 -41.40
C HIS A 261 -19.01 -17.39 -41.48
N VAL A 262 -19.61 -16.45 -40.73
CA VAL A 262 -20.95 -15.90 -41.04
C VAL A 262 -20.99 -14.41 -40.69
N ARG A 263 -21.66 -13.67 -41.58
CA ARG A 263 -21.67 -12.22 -41.82
C ARG A 263 -22.58 -11.38 -40.91
N ASP A 264 -22.25 -10.08 -40.91
CA ASP A 264 -23.06 -8.84 -40.89
C ASP A 264 -24.53 -8.86 -40.44
N ASP A 265 -24.90 -7.93 -39.54
CA ASP A 265 -25.60 -6.70 -39.93
C ASP A 265 -25.69 -5.67 -38.78
N THR A 266 -25.71 -4.39 -39.16
CA THR A 266 -25.71 -3.20 -38.27
C THR A 266 -27.13 -2.57 -38.17
N PRO A 267 -27.38 -1.40 -37.54
CA PRO A 267 -28.26 -1.27 -36.38
C PRO A 267 -29.57 -0.49 -36.63
N ILE A 268 -30.54 -0.57 -35.71
CA ILE A 268 -31.69 0.35 -35.65
C ILE A 268 -31.91 0.81 -34.20
N ALA A 269 -32.24 2.10 -34.08
CA ALA A 269 -32.28 2.88 -32.85
C ALA A 269 -33.73 3.29 -32.45
N ILE A 270 -33.91 3.61 -31.16
CA ILE A 270 -34.88 4.57 -30.55
C ILE A 270 -36.38 4.09 -30.49
N PRO A 271 -37.26 4.51 -29.53
CA PRO A 271 -37.18 5.61 -28.53
C PRO A 271 -37.58 5.28 -27.06
N ALA A 272 -37.40 6.33 -26.25
CA ALA A 272 -37.86 6.59 -24.89
C ALA A 272 -39.39 6.63 -24.69
N GLY A 273 -39.82 6.51 -23.43
CA GLY A 273 -41.21 6.75 -23.00
C GLY A 273 -41.35 6.85 -21.47
N ASP A 274 -41.76 8.05 -21.02
CA ASP A 274 -41.95 8.55 -19.66
C ASP A 274 -43.04 7.87 -18.79
N THR A 275 -43.00 8.26 -17.50
CA THR A 275 -44.12 8.58 -16.57
C THR A 275 -44.48 7.64 -15.39
N ASN A 276 -44.22 8.19 -14.21
CA ASN A 276 -45.12 8.46 -13.07
C ASN A 276 -45.68 7.36 -12.14
N ASN A 277 -45.22 7.46 -10.88
CA ASN A 277 -45.98 7.65 -9.63
C ASN A 277 -47.44 7.22 -9.57
N TYR A 278 -47.79 6.37 -8.58
CA TYR A 278 -48.92 6.59 -7.64
C TYR A 278 -48.66 5.89 -6.30
N GLU A 279 -48.69 6.67 -5.20
CA GLU A 279 -49.02 6.20 -3.85
C GLU A 279 -50.51 5.83 -3.79
N THR A 280 -50.90 4.83 -2.99
CA THR A 280 -51.97 5.01 -1.97
C THR A 280 -51.98 3.86 -0.97
N ASP A 281 -51.91 4.22 0.31
CA ASP A 281 -52.41 3.45 1.45
C ASP A 281 -53.91 3.12 1.30
N LEU A 282 -54.36 2.01 1.90
CA LEU A 282 -55.54 2.03 2.77
C LEU A 282 -55.66 0.74 3.61
N ASN A 283 -55.80 1.02 4.89
CA ASN A 283 -56.03 0.17 6.05
C ASN A 283 -57.50 -0.28 6.11
N VAL A 284 -57.82 -1.41 6.76
CA VAL A 284 -58.94 -1.62 7.72
C VAL A 284 -59.02 -3.10 8.16
N PRO A 285 -59.46 -3.39 9.41
CA PRO A 285 -59.05 -4.54 10.22
C PRO A 285 -60.18 -5.52 10.57
N ILE A 286 -59.86 -6.73 11.04
CA ILE A 286 -60.78 -7.57 11.86
C ILE A 286 -59.99 -8.34 12.93
N GLN A 287 -60.45 -8.21 14.19
CA GLN A 287 -60.04 -8.96 15.38
C GLN A 287 -60.93 -10.21 15.60
N HIS A 288 -60.33 -11.31 16.10
CA HIS A 288 -60.72 -12.11 17.29
C HIS A 288 -59.90 -13.43 17.23
N ASP A 289 -58.94 -13.75 18.10
CA ASP A 289 -58.90 -14.02 19.55
C ASP A 289 -58.88 -15.55 19.85
N VAL A 290 -58.05 -15.92 20.84
CA VAL A 290 -58.00 -17.17 21.63
C VAL A 290 -57.05 -18.34 21.23
N LEU A 291 -55.94 -18.37 22.00
CA LEU A 291 -55.18 -19.46 22.67
C LEU A 291 -54.12 -20.36 21.97
N GLU A 292 -52.94 -20.30 22.61
CA GLU A 292 -51.94 -21.34 22.90
C GLU A 292 -50.80 -21.66 21.90
N GLN A 293 -49.60 -21.32 22.37
CA GLN A 293 -48.25 -21.58 21.85
C GLN A 293 -47.71 -22.93 22.42
N PRO A 294 -46.71 -23.60 21.78
CA PRO A 294 -45.34 -23.09 21.75
C PRO A 294 -44.68 -23.10 20.37
N VAL A 295 -44.15 -21.94 19.98
CA VAL A 295 -43.39 -21.71 18.76
C VAL A 295 -41.89 -21.81 19.07
N GLN A 296 -41.26 -22.93 18.69
CA GLN A 296 -39.80 -23.09 18.73
C GLN A 296 -39.15 -23.22 17.35
N ASP A 297 -39.95 -23.30 16.28
CA ASP A 297 -39.44 -23.40 14.91
C ASP A 297 -39.23 -22.02 14.25
N ALA A 298 -39.90 -20.95 14.71
CA ALA A 298 -39.69 -19.60 14.18
C ALA A 298 -38.37 -18.96 14.68
N ALA A 299 -37.86 -19.37 15.84
CA ALA A 299 -36.64 -18.80 16.42
C ALA A 299 -35.37 -19.18 15.64
N MET A 300 -35.35 -20.30 14.91
CA MET A 300 -34.20 -20.72 14.12
C MET A 300 -34.09 -20.01 12.77
N SER A 301 -35.21 -19.65 12.13
CA SER A 301 -35.20 -18.82 10.92
C SER A 301 -34.86 -17.36 11.27
N VAL A 302 -35.38 -16.87 12.41
CA VAL A 302 -35.06 -15.53 12.93
C VAL A 302 -33.58 -15.43 13.35
N ALA A 303 -32.95 -16.49 13.85
CA ALA A 303 -31.53 -16.47 14.19
C ALA A 303 -30.59 -16.40 12.96
N VAL A 304 -31.01 -16.92 11.81
CA VAL A 304 -30.26 -16.79 10.55
C VAL A 304 -30.45 -15.37 9.98
N ASP A 305 -31.67 -14.82 10.03
CA ASP A 305 -31.95 -13.43 9.63
C ASP A 305 -31.34 -12.38 10.58
N GLN A 306 -31.20 -12.69 11.87
CA GLN A 306 -30.53 -11.86 12.87
C GLN A 306 -29.00 -12.01 12.86
N MET A 307 -28.45 -13.08 12.27
CA MET A 307 -27.01 -13.16 11.96
C MET A 307 -26.65 -12.41 10.67
N ILE A 308 -27.60 -12.27 9.74
CA ILE A 308 -27.43 -11.48 8.50
C ILE A 308 -27.71 -9.97 8.75
N LYS A 309 -28.43 -9.62 9.83
CA LYS A 309 -28.59 -8.22 10.28
C LYS A 309 -27.89 -7.96 11.61
N PRO A 310 -26.62 -7.52 11.54
CA PRO A 310 -26.27 -6.26 12.17
C PRO A 310 -25.56 -5.34 11.17
N LEU A 311 -26.30 -4.81 10.19
CA LEU A 311 -25.89 -3.65 9.39
C LEU A 311 -27.00 -2.59 9.30
N GLY A 312 -27.94 -2.62 10.24
CA GLY A 312 -29.05 -1.66 10.37
C GLY A 312 -28.66 -0.38 11.12
N GLY A 313 -27.47 0.15 10.84
CA GLY A 313 -26.97 1.40 11.39
C GLY A 313 -25.74 1.77 10.58
N THR A 314 -25.85 2.85 9.80
CA THR A 314 -24.82 3.47 8.96
C THR A 314 -23.38 3.14 9.37
N PHE A 315 -22.86 2.03 8.85
CA PHE A 315 -21.50 1.57 9.12
C PHE A 315 -20.59 2.18 8.05
N ASN A 316 -20.17 3.42 8.30
CA ASN A 316 -19.16 4.12 7.51
C ASN A 316 -17.78 3.50 7.75
N PHE A 317 -17.50 2.31 7.18
CA PHE A 317 -16.17 1.68 7.29
C PHE A 317 -15.10 2.37 6.42
N LEU A 318 -15.48 3.29 5.52
CA LEU A 318 -14.56 3.94 4.59
C LEU A 318 -14.23 5.41 4.91
N GLN A 319 -14.89 6.05 5.88
CA GLN A 319 -14.64 7.49 6.15
C GLN A 319 -13.58 7.79 7.22
N PHE A 320 -13.20 6.81 8.05
CA PHE A 320 -12.17 7.01 9.07
C PHE A 320 -10.74 6.62 8.62
N SER A 321 -10.57 6.15 7.39
CA SER A 321 -9.23 5.87 6.82
C SER A 321 -8.42 7.14 6.53
N ASN A 322 -9.03 8.33 6.57
CA ASN A 322 -8.38 9.56 6.10
C ASN A 322 -7.55 10.32 7.16
N VAL A 323 -7.36 9.78 8.37
CA VAL A 323 -6.70 10.55 9.46
C VAL A 323 -5.30 10.05 9.82
N LEU A 324 -4.86 8.88 9.33
CA LEU A 324 -3.46 8.42 9.50
C LEU A 324 -2.74 8.12 8.17
N ASP A 325 -3.42 8.33 7.04
CA ASP A 325 -2.95 7.95 5.70
C ASP A 325 -2.30 9.12 4.92
N GLU A 326 -2.25 10.33 5.50
CA GLU A 326 -1.63 11.50 4.85
C GLU A 326 -0.13 11.35 4.59
N GLY A 327 0.56 10.46 5.33
CA GLY A 327 1.96 10.14 5.11
C GLY A 327 2.21 9.07 4.05
N TYR A 328 1.33 8.06 3.97
CA TYR A 328 1.53 6.84 3.18
C TYR A 328 0.93 6.95 1.76
N VAL A 329 -0.24 7.58 1.61
CA VAL A 329 -0.78 7.97 0.28
C VAL A 329 0.18 8.91 -0.45
N ARG A 330 0.88 9.79 0.28
CA ARG A 330 1.81 10.76 -0.31
C ARG A 330 3.10 10.12 -0.86
N ILE A 331 3.48 8.93 -0.37
CA ILE A 331 4.60 8.14 -0.91
C ILE A 331 4.16 7.38 -2.16
N LYS A 332 2.97 6.75 -2.15
CA LYS A 332 2.37 6.08 -3.32
C LYS A 332 2.06 7.07 -4.46
N GLU A 333 1.56 8.28 -4.18
CA GLU A 333 1.29 9.30 -5.20
C GLU A 333 2.57 9.91 -5.79
N ARG A 334 3.61 10.16 -4.99
CA ARG A 334 4.89 10.69 -5.50
C ARG A 334 5.68 9.70 -6.33
N PHE A 335 5.67 8.41 -5.99
CA PHE A 335 6.33 7.36 -6.79
C PHE A 335 5.46 6.84 -7.94
N GLY A 336 4.13 6.86 -7.79
CA GLY A 336 3.18 6.56 -8.87
C GLY A 336 3.16 7.61 -9.98
N MET A 337 3.36 8.90 -9.67
CA MET A 337 3.51 9.95 -10.68
C MET A 337 4.81 9.84 -11.51
N LEU A 338 5.83 9.15 -11.02
CA LEU A 338 7.04 8.84 -11.81
C LEU A 338 6.84 7.71 -12.82
N LYS A 339 5.75 6.92 -12.71
CA LYS A 339 5.44 5.81 -13.64
C LYS A 339 4.33 6.10 -14.65
N ARG A 340 3.62 7.24 -14.58
CA ARG A 340 2.63 7.66 -15.59
C ARG A 340 2.99 9.03 -16.18
N ILE A 341 3.98 9.05 -17.05
CA ILE A 341 4.10 10.09 -18.09
C ILE A 341 3.86 9.39 -19.42
N ASN A 342 2.67 9.61 -19.97
CA ASN A 342 2.28 9.16 -21.30
C ASN A 342 3.03 10.04 -22.34
N PRO A 343 3.75 9.47 -23.33
CA PRO A 343 4.56 10.25 -24.26
C PRO A 343 3.70 10.77 -25.42
N ALA A 344 3.12 11.96 -25.25
CA ALA A 344 2.45 12.66 -26.35
C ALA A 344 2.70 14.17 -26.28
N SER A 345 3.95 14.58 -26.52
CA SER A 345 4.30 15.95 -26.91
C SER A 345 5.79 16.03 -27.28
N PRO A 346 6.18 16.46 -28.49
CA PRO A 346 7.57 16.57 -28.88
C PRO A 346 8.17 17.88 -28.32
N GLY A 347 9.26 17.76 -27.56
CA GLY A 347 10.17 18.88 -27.31
C GLY A 347 10.20 19.42 -25.87
N ARG A 348 10.66 18.60 -24.91
CA ARG A 348 11.55 18.97 -23.78
C ARG A 348 11.72 17.76 -22.85
N SER A 349 12.92 17.19 -22.82
CA SER A 349 13.28 16.08 -21.92
C SER A 349 13.58 16.59 -20.50
N PRO A 350 13.03 15.99 -19.43
CA PRO A 350 13.61 16.12 -18.10
C PRO A 350 14.79 15.15 -17.98
N PHE A 351 16.02 15.67 -18.07
CA PHE A 351 17.23 14.92 -17.76
C PHE A 351 17.32 14.71 -16.24
N VAL A 352 17.01 13.51 -15.77
CA VAL A 352 17.56 12.99 -14.51
C VAL A 352 18.41 11.79 -14.89
N SER A 353 19.66 12.06 -15.27
CA SER A 353 20.63 11.00 -15.49
C SER A 353 21.11 10.50 -14.13
N CYS A 354 20.75 9.26 -13.81
CA CYS A 354 21.32 8.49 -12.71
C CYS A 354 22.85 8.55 -12.76
N LEU A 355 23.46 9.08 -11.71
CA LEU A 355 24.89 8.87 -11.45
C LEU A 355 25.04 7.40 -11.07
N SER A 356 25.85 6.67 -11.84
CA SER A 356 26.13 5.25 -11.64
C SER A 356 26.76 4.98 -10.27
N PHE A 357 26.20 3.98 -9.58
CA PHE A 357 26.54 3.55 -8.22
C PHE A 357 28.01 3.10 -8.06
N GLU A 358 28.66 2.66 -9.14
CA GLU A 358 30.00 2.05 -9.11
C GLU A 358 31.16 2.99 -8.78
N SER A 359 30.99 4.32 -8.93
CA SER A 359 32.08 5.26 -8.59
C SER A 359 32.08 5.71 -7.12
N PHE A 360 31.13 5.24 -6.29
CA PHE A 360 30.90 5.79 -4.94
C PHE A 360 31.62 5.01 -3.83
N MET A 361 32.00 3.75 -4.04
CA MET A 361 32.62 2.86 -3.03
C MET A 361 34.16 2.76 -3.13
N SER A 362 34.80 3.48 -4.04
CA SER A 362 36.26 3.47 -4.20
C SER A 362 36.84 4.87 -4.07
N SER A 363 36.84 5.43 -2.86
CA SER A 363 37.73 6.52 -2.44
C SER A 363 37.78 6.59 -0.92
#